data_AF-A0A532EPL6-F1
#
_entry.id   AF-A0A532EPL6-F1
#
_cell.length_a   1.000
_cell.length_b   1.000
_cell.length_c   1.000
_cell.angle_alpha   90.00
_cell.angle_beta   90.00
_cell.angle_gamma   90.00
#
_symmetry.space_group_name_H-M   'P 1'
#
loop_
_entity.id
_entity.type
_entity.pdbx_description
1 polymer ?
#
loop_
_entity_poly.entity_id
_entity_poly.type
_entity_poly.pdbx_seq_one_letter_code
_entity_poly.pdbx_strand_id
1 'polypeptide(L)' 'YDAAAKRIRFVGHDGMLEVPFFVEVAALSAANPAASGAEAEFLSAFDAKRSSIYEIARQAYSHGRKNVYVLTPADFR' A
#
# COMPACT_ATOMS: atom_id res chain seq x y z
N TYR A 1 -10.93 0.26 2.73
CA TYR A 1 -10.24 0.64 1.48
C TYR A 1 -10.80 1.96 0.96
N ASP A 2 -10.03 2.77 0.22
CA ASP A 2 -10.55 4.00 -0.40
C ASP A 2 -11.01 3.68 -1.83
N ALA A 3 -12.33 3.64 -2.02
CA ALA A 3 -12.93 3.32 -3.30
C ALA A 3 -12.78 4.43 -4.36
N ALA A 4 -12.69 5.69 -3.93
CA ALA A 4 -12.54 6.83 -4.83
C ALA A 4 -11.11 6.93 -5.36
N ALA A 5 -10.13 6.75 -4.48
CA ALA A 5 -8.71 6.79 -4.83
C ALA A 5 -8.13 5.42 -5.23
N LYS A 6 -8.90 4.34 -5.09
CA LYS A 6 -8.50 2.94 -5.34
C LYS A 6 -7.21 2.57 -4.60
N ARG A 7 -7.16 2.88 -3.30
CA ARG A 7 -5.97 2.74 -2.45
C ARG A 7 -6.29 2.10 -1.11
N ILE A 8 -5.36 1.34 -0.57
CA ILE A 8 -5.41 0.80 0.79
C ILE A 8 -4.50 1.65 1.67
N ARG A 9 -5.03 2.19 2.76
CA ARG A 9 -4.24 2.92 3.76
C ARG A 9 -3.79 1.96 4.85
N PHE A 10 -2.53 2.07 5.24
CA PHE A 10 -1.99 1.45 6.45
C PHE A 10 -1.05 2.42 7.17
N VAL A 11 -0.69 2.11 8.40
CA VAL A 11 0.20 2.94 9.23
C VAL A 11 1.41 2.11 9.60
N GLY A 12 2.60 2.66 9.37
CA GLY A 12 3.84 2.16 9.95
C GLY A 12 4.14 2.92 11.23
N HIS A 13 4.77 2.25 12.20
CA HIS A 13 5.27 2.91 13.40
C HIS A 13 6.80 2.90 13.36
N ASP A 14 7.42 4.08 13.50
CA ASP A 14 8.88 4.20 13.66
C ASP A 14 9.30 4.25 15.14
N GLY A 15 8.35 4.00 16.04
CA GLY A 15 8.48 4.08 17.50
C GLY A 15 8.05 5.43 18.07
N MET A 16 8.27 6.53 17.35
CA MET A 16 7.98 7.89 17.85
C MET A 16 6.76 8.52 17.18
N LEU A 17 6.49 8.14 15.92
CA LEU A 17 5.39 8.66 15.11
C LEU A 17 4.70 7.56 14.29
N GLU A 18 3.41 7.80 14.07
CA GLU A 18 2.64 7.10 13.06
C GLU A 18 3.00 7.67 11.67
N VAL A 19 3.45 6.79 10.80
CA VAL A 19 3.80 7.13 9.43
C VAL A 19 2.70 6.59 8.50
N PRO A 20 1.90 7.45 7.87
CA PRO A 20 0.82 7.00 6.99
C PRO A 20 1.36 6.56 5.63
N PHE A 21 0.99 5.34 5.24
CA PHE A 21 1.27 4.76 3.94
C PHE A 21 -0.02 4.45 3.18
N PHE A 22 0.05 4.57 1.87
CA PHE A 22 -1.01 4.20 0.94
C PHE A 22 -0.43 3.24 -0.10
N VAL A 23 -1.15 2.18 -0.42
CA VAL A 23 -0.81 1.28 -1.52
C VAL A 23 -1.92 1.35 -2.55
N GLU A 24 -1.57 1.53 -3.81
CA GLU A 24 -2.53 1.44 -4.90
C GLU A 24 -2.98 0.00 -5.11
N VAL A 25 -4.27 -0.23 -5.33
CA VAL A 25 -4.78 -1.59 -5.62
C VAL A 25 -4.16 -2.17 -6.88
N ALA A 26 -3.79 -1.31 -7.83
CA ALA A 26 -3.05 -1.69 -9.03
C ALA A 26 -1.65 -2.28 -8.74
N ALA A 27 -1.05 -1.96 -7.58
CA ALA A 27 0.23 -2.52 -7.15
C ALA A 27 0.05 -3.92 -6.52
N LEU A 28 -1.11 -4.14 -5.88
CA LEU A 28 -1.45 -5.39 -5.21
C LEU A 28 -1.94 -6.45 -6.19
N SER A 29 -2.69 -6.05 -7.20
CA SER A 29 -3.22 -6.97 -8.18
C SER A 29 -3.11 -6.40 -9.59
N ALA A 30 -2.66 -7.22 -10.53
CA ALA A 30 -2.84 -6.96 -11.96
C ALA A 30 -4.34 -7.06 -12.36
N ALA A 31 -5.21 -7.51 -11.45
CA ALA A 31 -6.63 -7.62 -11.70
C ALA A 31 -7.25 -6.23 -11.88
N ASN A 32 -8.04 -6.14 -12.93
CA ASN A 32 -8.64 -4.93 -13.45
C ASN A 32 -9.35 -4.12 -12.33
N PRO A 33 -8.93 -2.88 -12.04
CA PRO A 33 -9.54 -2.04 -11.01
C PRO A 33 -10.99 -1.61 -11.32
N ALA A 34 -11.56 -2.08 -12.44
CA ALA A 34 -12.98 -1.99 -12.78
C ALA A 34 -13.81 -3.19 -12.29
N ALA A 35 -13.18 -4.28 -11.85
CA ALA A 35 -13.88 -5.39 -11.22
C ALA A 35 -14.21 -4.99 -9.78
N SER A 36 -15.46 -4.58 -9.55
CA SER A 36 -16.03 -4.20 -8.24
C SER A 36 -16.10 -5.35 -7.21
N GLY A 37 -15.23 -6.35 -7.29
CA GLY A 37 -15.31 -7.59 -6.52
C GLY A 37 -14.60 -7.49 -5.18
N ALA A 38 -15.38 -7.18 -4.14
CA ALA A 38 -15.10 -7.34 -2.71
C ALA A 38 -13.79 -6.75 -2.17
N GLU A 39 -13.91 -5.70 -1.34
CA GLU A 39 -12.84 -5.20 -0.45
C GLU A 39 -12.00 -6.33 0.19
N ALA A 40 -12.63 -7.46 0.51
CA ALA A 40 -11.99 -8.67 1.02
C ALA A 40 -10.89 -9.24 0.10
N GLU A 41 -11.05 -9.21 -1.23
CA GLU A 41 -10.01 -9.67 -2.17
C GLU A 41 -8.81 -8.71 -2.17
N PHE A 42 -9.05 -7.40 -2.12
CA PHE A 42 -7.98 -6.42 -2.01
C PHE A 42 -7.23 -6.53 -0.68
N LEU A 43 -7.95 -6.77 0.42
CA LEU A 43 -7.33 -7.03 1.73
C LEU A 43 -6.53 -8.34 1.72
N SER A 44 -7.08 -9.41 1.14
CA SER A 44 -6.35 -10.68 1.04
C SER A 44 -5.09 -10.56 0.18
N ALA A 45 -5.15 -9.83 -0.94
CA ALA A 45 -3.99 -9.54 -1.77
C ALA A 45 -2.94 -8.68 -1.04
N PHE A 46 -3.40 -7.71 -0.23
CA PHE A 46 -2.53 -6.93 0.64
C PHE A 46 -1.81 -7.82 1.66
N ASP A 47 -2.55 -8.68 2.36
CA ASP A 47 -1.99 -9.60 3.35
C ASP A 47 -1.02 -10.60 2.72
N ALA A 48 -1.33 -11.12 1.53
CA ALA A 48 -0.44 -12.01 0.79
C ALA A 48 0.88 -11.34 0.39
N LYS A 49 0.87 -10.04 0.12
CA LYS A 49 2.05 -9.24 -0.25
C LYS A 49 2.65 -8.45 0.90
N ARG A 50 2.18 -8.66 2.14
CA ARG A 50 2.53 -7.83 3.30
C ARG A 50 4.04 -7.70 3.53
N SER A 51 4.81 -8.77 3.35
CA SER A 51 6.26 -8.73 3.49
C SER A 51 6.91 -7.77 2.48
N SER A 52 6.54 -7.87 1.20
CA SER A 52 7.06 -6.98 0.15
C SER A 52 6.63 -5.54 0.37
N ILE A 53 5.36 -5.31 0.74
CA ILE A 53 4.84 -3.97 1.09
C ILE A 53 5.66 -3.36 2.22
N TYR A 54 6.00 -4.15 3.24
CA TYR A 54 6.81 -3.71 4.38
C TYR A 54 8.23 -3.32 3.95
N GLU A 55 8.90 -4.13 3.13
CA GLU A 55 10.24 -3.82 2.62
C GLU A 55 10.26 -2.54 1.80
N ILE A 56 9.30 -2.39 0.89
CA ILE A 56 9.15 -1.19 0.05
C ILE A 56 8.81 0.03 0.90
N ALA A 57 7.91 -0.09 1.87
CA ALA A 57 7.56 1.00 2.79
C ALA A 57 8.78 1.44 3.61
N ARG A 58 9.56 0.48 4.11
CA ARG A 58 10.81 0.74 4.85
C ARG A 58 11.84 1.43 3.96
N GLN A 59 11.98 0.96 2.72
CA GLN A 59 12.89 1.56 1.74
C GLN A 59 12.44 3.00 1.41
N ALA A 60 11.16 3.22 1.12
CA ALA A 60 10.60 4.55 0.86
C ALA A 60 10.82 5.50 2.05
N TYR A 61 10.62 5.01 3.28
CA TYR A 61 10.89 5.77 4.51
C TYR A 61 12.37 6.12 4.68
N SER A 62 13.28 5.20 4.34
CA SER A 62 14.73 5.40 4.38
C SER A 62 15.22 6.55 3.49
N HIS A 63 14.49 6.88 2.42
CA HIS A 63 14.88 7.94 1.48
C HIS A 63 14.56 9.35 1.97
N GLY A 64 13.94 9.48 3.15
CA GLY A 64 13.69 10.76 3.80
C GLY A 64 12.22 10.91 4.21
N ARG A 65 12.00 11.65 5.30
CA ARG A 65 10.67 11.85 5.89
C ARG A 65 9.73 12.62 4.97
N LYS A 66 8.59 12.00 4.65
CA LYS A 66 7.44 12.61 3.98
C LYS A 66 6.22 12.55 4.90
N ASN A 67 5.29 13.49 4.71
CA ASN A 67 4.02 13.51 5.44
C ASN A 67 3.14 12.29 5.10
N VAL A 68 3.24 11.78 3.87
CA VAL A 68 2.54 10.59 3.39
C VAL A 68 3.43 9.86 2.39
N TYR A 69 3.33 8.54 2.35
CA TYR A 69 3.99 7.70 1.36
C TYR A 69 2.93 6.98 0.53
N VAL A 70 3.09 7.01 -0.79
CA VAL A 70 2.22 6.30 -1.73
C VAL A 70 3.08 5.28 -2.47
N LEU A 71 2.77 4.01 -2.28
CA LEU A 71 3.40 2.88 -2.96
C LEU A 71 2.57 2.56 -4.21
N THR A 72 3.20 2.75 -5.36
CA THR A 72 2.64 2.55 -6.69
C THR A 72 3.14 1.23 -7.28
N PRO A 73 2.56 0.73 -8.39
CA PRO A 73 3.06 -0.48 -9.03
C PRO A 73 4.55 -0.42 -9.41
N ALA A 74 5.10 0.77 -9.64
CA ALA A 74 6.51 0.97 -9.96
C ALA A 74 7.45 0.63 -8.78
N ASP A 75 6.96 0.73 -7.55
CA ASP A 75 7.73 0.45 -6.34
C ASP A 75 7.83 -1.07 -6.04
N PHE A 76 7.00 -1.89 -6.69
CA PHE A 76 6.96 -3.36 -6.51
C PHE A 76 7.74 -4.12 -7.58
N ARG A 77 8.64 -3.45 -8.29
CA ARG A 77 9.39 -4.02 -9.42
C ARG A 77 10.66 -4.77 -9.01
#